data_AF-A0AAE0NU68-F1
#
_entry.id   AF-A0AAE0NU68-F1
#
_cell.length_a   1.000
_cell.length_b   1.000
_cell.length_c   1.000
_cell.angle_alpha   90.00
_cell.angle_beta   90.00
_cell.angle_gamma   90.00
#
_symmetry.space_group_name_H-M   'P 1'
#
loop_
_entity.id
_entity.type
_entity.pdbx_description
1 polymer ?
#
loop_
_entity_poly.entity_id
_entity_poly.type
_entity_poly.pdbx_seq_one_letter_code
_entity_poly.pdbx_strand_id
1 'polypeptide(L)'
;MAFGLLKKGGVNVNPRGKDGITPPHVGVEFGSLGLVQLLIGKGAEIDARDERGHAPLCRAAGRKVWGTKISRLLVEEGADISAVGEDGCHCMVQVLFDGGADVNARDKKGQTPLFIAARDGNEEAVQSLLEERGAKDELADNDG
;
A
#
# COMPACT_ATOMS: atom_id res chain seq x y z
N MET A 1 6.80 29.91 -3.60
CA MET A 1 7.83 28.89 -3.91
C MET A 1 8.54 28.47 -2.62
N ALA A 2 8.05 27.43 -1.93
CA ALA A 2 8.54 27.01 -0.61
C ALA A 2 9.24 25.63 -0.61
N PHE A 3 9.81 25.22 -1.75
CA PHE A 3 10.49 23.93 -1.88
C PHE A 3 11.95 23.92 -1.36
N GLY A 4 12.51 25.08 -1.00
CA GLY A 4 13.94 25.23 -0.72
C GLY A 4 14.45 24.88 0.68
N LEU A 5 13.58 24.61 1.67
CA LEU A 5 14.02 24.57 3.08
C LEU A 5 14.41 23.19 3.64
N LEU A 6 14.23 22.09 2.88
CA LEU A 6 14.58 20.74 3.36
C LEU A 6 15.91 20.19 2.85
N LYS A 7 16.81 21.06 2.38
CA LYS A 7 18.20 20.67 2.04
C LYS A 7 19.25 21.15 3.04
N LYS A 8 18.86 21.76 4.18
CA LYS A 8 19.83 22.47 5.05
C LYS A 8 19.97 21.98 6.49
N GLY A 9 19.31 20.89 6.87
CA GLY A 9 19.60 20.17 8.12
C GLY A 9 19.70 18.70 7.77
N GLY A 10 20.77 18.02 8.19
CA GLY A 10 20.97 16.57 8.01
C GLY A 10 19.97 15.72 8.79
N VAL A 11 18.68 16.01 8.69
CA VAL A 11 17.61 15.20 9.26
C VAL A 11 17.54 13.94 8.42
N ASN A 12 17.99 12.84 9.02
CA ASN A 12 17.76 11.51 8.47
C ASN A 12 16.24 11.31 8.34
N VAL A 13 15.74 11.08 7.13
CA VAL A 13 14.34 10.79 6.84
C VAL A 13 14.02 9.30 6.91
N ASN A 14 15.05 8.46 7.04
CA ASN A 14 14.98 7.01 7.21
C ASN A 14 15.58 6.53 8.55
N PRO A 15 15.32 7.17 9.70
CA PRO A 15 15.69 6.58 10.97
C PRO A 15 14.89 5.29 11.16
N ARG A 16 15.55 4.27 11.69
CA ARG A 16 14.90 3.04 12.11
C ARG A 16 14.77 3.09 13.62
N GLY A 17 13.52 3.12 14.09
CA GLY A 17 13.17 3.03 15.50
C GLY A 17 13.29 1.59 16.01
N LYS A 18 12.71 1.36 17.19
CA LYS A 18 12.51 0.01 17.71
C LYS A 18 11.64 -0.80 16.73
N ASP A 19 11.92 -2.09 16.59
CA ASP A 19 11.20 -3.00 15.71
C ASP A 19 11.32 -2.63 14.22
N GLY A 20 12.34 -1.87 13.82
CA GLY A 20 12.57 -1.45 12.44
C GLY A 20 11.60 -0.40 11.90
N ILE A 21 10.77 0.20 12.77
CA ILE A 21 9.76 1.20 12.40
C ILE A 21 10.41 2.45 11.79
N THR A 22 9.93 2.86 10.62
CA THR A 22 10.39 4.07 9.90
C THR A 22 9.35 5.20 9.95
N PRO A 23 9.70 6.46 9.64
CA PRO A 23 8.72 7.55 9.70
C PRO A 23 7.46 7.33 8.86
N PRO A 24 7.50 6.72 7.65
CA PRO A 24 6.28 6.35 6.93
C PRO A 24 5.36 5.40 7.73
N HIS A 25 5.91 4.40 8.43
CA HIS A 25 5.11 3.52 9.32
C HIS A 25 4.39 4.33 10.40
N VAL A 26 5.10 5.28 11.02
CA VAL A 26 4.53 6.15 12.06
C VAL A 26 3.38 6.98 11.47
N GLY A 27 3.56 7.57 10.28
CA GLY A 27 2.49 8.29 9.58
C GLY A 27 1.25 7.43 9.31
N VAL A 28 1.45 6.16 8.94
CA VAL A 28 0.37 5.19 8.76
C VAL A 28 -0.34 4.85 10.08
N GLU A 29 0.41 4.65 11.17
CA GLU A 29 -0.16 4.31 12.48
C GLU A 29 -1.02 5.43 13.05
N PHE A 30 -0.67 6.69 12.79
CA PHE A 30 -1.46 7.86 13.19
C PHE A 30 -2.52 8.29 12.18
N GLY A 31 -2.63 7.60 11.04
CA GLY A 31 -3.60 7.94 10.00
C GLY A 31 -3.37 9.30 9.33
N SER A 32 -2.13 9.80 9.36
CA SER A 32 -1.81 11.14 8.86
C SER A 32 -1.35 11.10 7.40
N LEU A 33 -2.31 11.23 6.49
CA LEU A 33 -2.08 11.28 5.04
C LEU A 33 -1.02 12.33 4.66
N GLY A 34 -1.15 13.55 5.20
CA GLY A 34 -0.23 14.66 4.91
C GLY A 34 1.18 14.40 5.44
N LEU A 35 1.32 13.70 6.57
CA LEU A 35 2.65 13.32 7.08
C LEU A 35 3.30 12.27 6.19
N VAL A 36 2.54 11.23 5.78
CA VAL A 36 3.04 10.21 4.85
C VAL A 36 3.50 10.86 3.55
N GLN A 37 2.66 11.69 2.94
CA GLN A 37 3.00 12.37 1.68
C GLN A 37 4.23 13.27 1.82
N LEU A 38 4.33 14.03 2.92
CA LEU A 38 5.50 14.85 3.19
C LEU A 38 6.77 14.01 3.30
N LEU A 39 6.74 12.90 4.04
CA LEU A 39 7.90 12.05 4.25
C LEU A 39 8.38 11.41 2.94
N ILE A 40 7.46 10.84 2.15
CA ILE A 40 7.77 10.28 0.83
C ILE A 40 8.36 11.37 -0.08
N GLY A 41 7.75 12.56 -0.12
CA GLY A 41 8.28 13.71 -0.87
C GLY A 41 9.63 14.24 -0.38
N LYS A 42 10.15 13.76 0.77
CA LYS A 42 11.50 14.03 1.26
C LYS A 42 12.49 12.90 1.06
N GLY A 43 12.08 11.85 0.34
CA GLY A 43 12.92 10.68 0.08
C GLY A 43 12.89 9.64 1.20
N ALA A 44 11.83 9.61 2.00
CA ALA A 44 11.62 8.49 2.90
C ALA A 44 11.41 7.19 2.08
N GLU A 45 11.98 6.09 2.57
CA GLU A 45 11.86 4.78 1.93
C GLU A 45 10.42 4.27 2.02
N ILE A 46 9.71 4.31 0.88
CA ILE A 46 8.29 3.94 0.78
C ILE A 46 8.02 2.46 1.08
N ASP A 47 8.98 1.59 0.74
CA ASP A 47 8.91 0.14 0.89
C ASP A 47 9.78 -0.39 2.05
N ALA A 48 10.22 0.50 2.96
CA ALA A 48 11.02 0.08 4.11
C ALA A 48 10.26 -0.98 4.91
N ARG A 49 10.88 -2.12 5.20
CA ARG A 49 10.27 -3.18 6.00
C ARG A 49 10.57 -2.99 7.47
N ASP A 50 9.61 -3.20 8.34
CA ASP A 50 9.83 -3.35 9.79
C ASP A 50 10.45 -4.73 10.11
N GLU A 51 10.69 -5.04 11.38
CA GLU A 51 11.24 -6.33 11.82
C GLU A 51 10.29 -7.52 11.63
N ARG A 52 9.03 -7.28 11.26
CA ARG A 52 8.08 -8.34 10.85
C ARG A 52 7.97 -8.45 9.33
N GLY A 53 8.82 -7.72 8.60
CA GLY A 53 8.80 -7.66 7.15
C GLY A 53 7.67 -6.81 6.56
N HIS A 54 6.86 -6.12 7.37
CA HIS A 54 5.76 -5.30 6.89
C HIS A 54 6.27 -3.96 6.38
N ALA A 55 5.85 -3.57 5.17
CA ALA A 55 6.03 -2.22 4.65
C ALA A 55 4.94 -1.28 5.18
N PRO A 56 5.09 0.06 5.05
CA PRO A 56 4.05 1.03 5.39
C PRO A 56 2.70 0.71 4.76
N LEU A 57 2.69 0.25 3.50
CA LEU A 57 1.49 -0.17 2.78
C LEU A 57 0.78 -1.34 3.46
N CYS A 58 1.54 -2.33 3.94
CA CYS A 58 1.02 -3.49 4.67
C CYS A 58 0.32 -3.08 5.96
N ARG A 59 0.95 -2.18 6.74
CA ARG A 59 0.35 -1.64 7.96
C ARG A 59 -0.89 -0.80 7.65
N ALA A 60 -0.93 -0.09 6.53
CA ALA A 60 -2.07 0.72 6.13
C ALA A 60 -3.27 -0.17 5.78
N ALA A 61 -3.03 -1.26 5.07
CA ALA A 61 -4.05 -2.23 4.69
C ALA A 61 -4.85 -2.77 5.89
N GLY A 62 -4.17 -3.05 7.01
CA GLY A 62 -4.82 -3.53 8.24
C GLY A 62 -5.61 -2.48 9.04
N ARG A 63 -5.75 -1.23 8.55
CA ARG A 63 -6.42 -0.12 9.28
C ARG A 63 -7.77 0.22 8.65
N LYS A 64 -8.87 -0.12 9.33
CA LYS A 64 -10.23 0.09 8.81
C LYS A 64 -10.67 1.55 8.62
N VAL A 65 -10.12 2.50 9.40
CA VAL A 65 -10.64 3.88 9.42
C VAL A 65 -9.97 4.79 8.38
N TRP A 66 -8.64 4.70 8.24
CA TRP A 66 -7.84 5.55 7.35
C TRP A 66 -6.94 4.77 6.39
N GLY A 67 -6.87 3.44 6.54
CA GLY A 67 -6.03 2.57 5.73
C GLY A 67 -6.30 2.76 4.26
N THR A 68 -7.56 2.84 3.85
CA THR A 68 -7.98 3.09 2.46
C THR A 68 -7.29 4.28 1.81
N LYS A 69 -7.29 5.44 2.49
CA LYS A 69 -6.74 6.68 1.93
C LYS A 69 -5.21 6.65 1.87
N ILE A 70 -4.57 6.10 2.91
CA ILE A 70 -3.11 6.01 2.98
C ILE A 70 -2.58 4.94 2.02
N SER A 71 -3.26 3.80 1.92
CA SER A 71 -2.91 2.75 0.96
C SER A 71 -2.98 3.29 -0.47
N ARG A 72 -4.04 4.01 -0.83
CA ARG A 72 -4.15 4.67 -2.15
C ARG A 72 -2.98 5.61 -2.42
N LEU A 73 -2.68 6.51 -1.47
CA LEU A 73 -1.55 7.43 -1.59
C LEU A 73 -0.23 6.68 -1.80
N LEU A 74 0.03 5.65 -0.99
CA LEU A 74 1.27 4.87 -1.11
C LEU A 74 1.38 4.18 -2.47
N VAL A 75 0.28 3.63 -2.99
CA VAL A 75 0.23 3.04 -4.34
C VAL A 75 0.48 4.10 -5.43
N GLU A 76 -0.15 5.27 -5.32
CA GLU A 76 0.06 6.40 -6.24
C GLU A 76 1.51 6.91 -6.24
N GLU A 77 2.15 6.89 -5.08
CA GLU A 77 3.57 7.23 -4.90
C GLU A 77 4.52 6.07 -5.26
N GLY A 78 4.00 4.93 -5.75
CA GLY A 78 4.79 3.83 -6.31
C GLY A 78 5.23 2.77 -5.32
N ALA A 79 4.54 2.62 -4.17
CA ALA A 79 4.79 1.54 -3.22
C ALA A 79 4.63 0.17 -3.89
N ASP A 80 5.49 -0.77 -3.52
CA ASP A 80 5.41 -2.14 -3.99
C ASP A 80 4.22 -2.86 -3.36
N ILE A 81 3.17 -2.99 -4.14
CA ILE A 81 1.96 -3.69 -3.75
C ILE A 81 2.19 -5.20 -3.53
N SER A 82 3.26 -5.79 -4.09
CA SER A 82 3.61 -7.20 -3.88
C SER A 82 4.35 -7.44 -2.57
N ALA A 83 4.56 -6.40 -1.75
CA ALA A 83 5.16 -6.58 -0.44
C ALA A 83 4.36 -7.60 0.37
N VAL A 84 5.09 -8.55 0.97
CA VAL A 84 4.56 -9.59 1.84
C VAL A 84 5.29 -9.47 3.16
N GLY A 85 4.54 -9.46 4.27
CA GLY A 85 5.10 -9.63 5.60
C GLY A 85 5.75 -11.01 5.77
N GLU A 86 6.59 -11.17 6.79
CA GLU A 86 7.17 -12.49 7.12
C GLU A 86 6.11 -13.49 7.60
N ASP A 87 4.94 -12.99 8.02
CA ASP A 87 3.76 -13.77 8.33
C ASP A 87 2.98 -14.26 7.09
N GLY A 88 3.48 -13.97 5.88
CA GLY A 88 2.80 -14.31 4.63
C GLY A 88 1.58 -13.43 4.32
N CYS A 89 1.35 -12.38 5.12
CA CYS A 89 0.23 -11.47 4.90
C CYS A 89 0.48 -10.63 3.64
N HIS A 90 -0.31 -10.90 2.60
CA HIS A 90 -0.18 -10.24 1.30
C HIS A 90 -0.87 -8.88 1.34
N CYS A 91 -0.05 -7.84 1.34
CA CYS A 91 -0.50 -6.46 1.49
C CYS A 91 -1.40 -6.04 0.31
N MET A 92 -1.13 -6.58 -0.88
CA MET A 92 -1.99 -6.46 -2.06
C MET A 92 -3.47 -6.77 -1.77
N VAL A 93 -3.72 -7.95 -1.21
CA VAL A 93 -5.07 -8.49 -1.02
C VAL A 93 -5.83 -7.61 -0.04
N GLN A 94 -5.21 -7.30 1.09
CA GLN A 94 -5.81 -6.46 2.12
C GLN A 94 -6.03 -5.01 1.65
N VAL A 95 -5.12 -4.45 0.84
CA VAL A 95 -5.26 -3.11 0.25
C VAL A 95 -6.45 -3.04 -0.72
N LEU A 96 -6.83 -4.14 -1.35
CA LEU A 96 -7.98 -4.18 -2.25
C LEU A 96 -9.28 -4.32 -1.47
N PHE A 97 -9.30 -5.25 -0.51
CA PHE A 97 -10.46 -5.50 0.34
C PHE A 97 -10.86 -4.27 1.18
N ASP A 98 -9.89 -3.64 1.83
CA ASP A 98 -10.17 -2.50 2.72
C ASP A 98 -9.96 -1.14 2.04
N GLY A 99 -9.28 -1.09 0.88
CA GLY A 99 -8.77 0.15 0.32
C GLY A 99 -9.41 0.68 -0.96
N GLY A 100 -10.34 -0.08 -1.59
CA GLY A 100 -10.89 0.30 -2.89
C GLY A 100 -9.78 0.60 -3.91
N ALA A 101 -8.66 -0.11 -3.75
CA ALA A 101 -7.55 -0.03 -4.67
C ALA A 101 -7.95 -0.67 -6.00
N ASP A 102 -7.27 -0.30 -7.07
CA ASP A 102 -7.57 -0.85 -8.38
C ASP A 102 -7.27 -2.36 -8.39
N VAL A 103 -8.30 -3.19 -8.58
CA VAL A 103 -8.19 -4.65 -8.78
C VAL A 103 -7.29 -5.03 -9.96
N ASN A 104 -7.00 -4.08 -10.84
CA ASN A 104 -6.08 -4.23 -11.97
C ASN A 104 -4.69 -3.63 -11.70
N ALA A 105 -4.42 -3.10 -10.50
CA ALA A 105 -3.11 -2.59 -10.14
C ALA A 105 -2.02 -3.65 -10.42
N ARG A 106 -0.85 -3.21 -10.85
CA ARG A 106 0.26 -4.11 -11.18
C ARG A 106 1.43 -3.84 -10.25
N ASP A 107 2.01 -4.90 -9.72
CA ASP A 107 3.24 -4.81 -8.94
C ASP A 107 4.44 -4.47 -9.85
N LYS A 108 5.64 -4.37 -9.25
CA LYS A 108 6.88 -4.10 -10.00
C LYS A 108 7.24 -5.22 -11.00
N LYS A 109 6.64 -6.40 -10.89
CA LYS A 109 6.78 -7.54 -11.81
C LYS A 109 5.65 -7.61 -12.84
N GLY A 110 4.73 -6.65 -12.84
CA GLY A 110 3.57 -6.62 -13.73
C GLY A 110 2.43 -7.55 -13.31
N GLN A 111 2.49 -8.14 -12.11
CA GLN A 111 1.51 -9.09 -11.58
C GLN A 111 0.29 -8.34 -11.02
N THR A 112 -0.90 -8.82 -11.34
CA THR A 112 -2.15 -8.31 -10.78
C THR A 112 -2.43 -8.94 -9.43
N PRO A 113 -3.29 -8.32 -8.61
CA PRO A 113 -3.75 -8.92 -7.36
C PRO A 113 -4.33 -10.32 -7.52
N LEU A 114 -5.10 -10.55 -8.59
CA LEU A 114 -5.66 -11.85 -8.90
C LEU A 114 -4.56 -12.89 -9.16
N PHE A 115 -3.50 -12.51 -9.88
CA PHE A 115 -2.37 -13.40 -10.12
C PHE A 115 -1.66 -13.77 -8.80
N ILE A 116 -1.49 -12.80 -7.91
CA ILE A 116 -0.85 -13.02 -6.61
C ILE A 116 -1.72 -13.89 -5.72
N ALA A 117 -3.00 -13.57 -5.56
CA ALA A 117 -3.95 -14.38 -4.79
C ALA A 117 -4.03 -15.84 -5.29
N ALA A 118 -4.04 -16.04 -6.61
CA ALA A 118 -4.02 -17.37 -7.21
C ALA A 118 -2.70 -18.11 -6.97
N ARG A 119 -1.55 -17.43 -7.07
CA ARG A 119 -0.23 -18.00 -6.80
C ARG A 119 -0.10 -18.46 -5.34
N ASP A 120 -0.63 -17.67 -4.42
CA ASP A 120 -0.51 -17.94 -2.98
C ASP A 120 -1.59 -18.91 -2.46
N GLY A 121 -2.51 -19.37 -3.33
CA GLY A 121 -3.59 -20.29 -2.97
C GLY A 121 -4.64 -19.65 -2.05
N ASN A 122 -4.76 -18.33 -2.06
CA ASN A 122 -5.72 -17.61 -1.23
C ASN A 122 -7.10 -17.59 -1.92
N GLU A 123 -7.84 -18.70 -1.78
CA GLU A 123 -9.14 -18.91 -2.43
C GLU A 123 -10.16 -17.81 -2.09
N GLU A 124 -10.19 -17.34 -0.85
CA GLU A 124 -11.07 -16.26 -0.40
C GLU A 124 -10.76 -14.96 -1.14
N ALA A 125 -9.47 -14.61 -1.25
CA ALA A 125 -9.04 -13.45 -2.04
C ALA A 125 -9.33 -13.60 -3.53
N VAL A 126 -9.13 -14.78 -4.11
CA VAL A 126 -9.46 -15.05 -5.52
C VAL A 126 -10.95 -14.87 -5.76
N GLN A 127 -11.80 -15.44 -4.90
CA GLN A 127 -13.25 -15.34 -5.04
C GLN A 127 -13.73 -13.89 -4.98
N SER A 128 -13.32 -13.13 -3.97
CA SER A 128 -13.74 -11.74 -3.86
C SER A 128 -13.21 -10.84 -4.98
N LEU A 129 -11.98 -11.10 -5.48
CA LEU A 129 -11.44 -10.38 -6.63
C LEU A 129 -12.22 -10.69 -7.92
N LEU A 130 -12.70 -11.92 -8.09
CA LEU A 130 -13.56 -12.30 -9.22
C LEU A 130 -14.95 -11.66 -9.11
N GLU A 131 -15.53 -11.59 -7.91
CA GLU A 131 -16.82 -10.94 -7.66
C GLU A 131 -16.76 -9.42 -7.92
N GLU A 132 -15.71 -8.73 -7.45
CA GLU A 132 -15.48 -7.30 -7.76
C GLU A 132 -15.27 -7.02 -9.26
N ARG A 133 -14.63 -7.96 -9.98
CA ARG A 133 -14.40 -7.83 -11.43
C ARG A 133 -15.67 -8.11 -12.22
N GLY A 134 -16.44 -9.13 -11.85
CA GLY A 134 -17.75 -9.43 -12.44
C GLY A 134 -18.73 -8.26 -12.27
N ALA A 135 -18.74 -7.63 -11.09
CA ALA A 135 -19.57 -6.45 -10.83
C ALA A 135 -19.20 -5.21 -11.69
N LYS A 136 -17.94 -5.10 -12.15
CA LYS A 136 -17.50 -4.03 -13.06
C LYS A 136 -17.80 -4.32 -14.53
N ASP A 137 -17.74 -5.59 -14.95
CA ASP A 137 -18.08 -6.01 -16.31
C ASP A 137 -19.61 -5.96 -16.54
N GLU A 138 -20.44 -6.24 -15.52
CA GLU A 138 -21.91 -6.14 -15.62
C GLU A 138 -22.45 -4.70 -15.72
N LEU A 139 -21.65 -3.68 -15.41
CA LEU A 139 -22.03 -2.27 -15.60
C LEU A 139 -21.62 -1.69 -16.96
N ALA A 140 -20.96 -2.49 -17.82
CA ALA A 140 -20.55 -2.08 -19.15
C ALA A 140 -21.49 -2.56 -20.28
N ASP A 141 -22.57 -3.29 -19.96
CA ASP A 141 -23.54 -3.76 -20.96
C ASP A 141 -24.83 -2.92 -20.89
N ASN A 142 -24.71 -1.66 -21.32
CA ASN A 142 -25.83 -0.86 -21.78
C ASN A 142 -25.35 0.07 -22.89
N ASP A 143 -25.30 -0.47 -24.11
CA ASP A 143 -25.62 0.28 -25.33
C ASP A 143 -26.10 -0.73 -26.40
N GLY A 144 -27.42 -0.94 -26.42
CA GLY A 144 -28.16 -1.44 -27.57
C GLY A 144 -28.73 -0.29 -28.38
#